data_AF-A0A933A5L3-F1
#
_entry.id   AF-A0A933A5L3-F1
#
_cell.length_a   1.000
_cell.length_b   1.000
_cell.length_c   1.000
_cell.angle_alpha   90.00
_cell.angle_beta   90.00
_cell.angle_gamma   90.00
#
_symmetry.space_group_name_H-M   'P 1'
#
loop_
_entity.id
_entity.type
_entity.pdbx_description
1 polymer ?
#
loop_
_entity_poly.entity_id
_entity_poly.type
_entity_poly.pdbx_seq_one_letter_code
_entity_poly.pdbx_strand_id
1 'polypeptide(L)'
;MTRILLLTMEYPPDRGGVARYLASLHEGLPGVTIQRARFWSGWPAWLPTAGETIRKVRQEKIEMLAVSHLLPMGYVAMLVKFFLRKPFVVFIHGLDLLRATQRPWKRWWAARILRSASQIIA
;
A
#
# COMPACT_ATOMS: atom_id res chain seq x y z
N MET A 1 -11.43 -15.34 -9.65
CA MET A 1 -10.26 -14.45 -9.77
C MET A 1 -10.07 -13.74 -8.45
N THR A 2 -8.84 -13.72 -7.93
CA THR A 2 -8.49 -13.06 -6.66
C THR A 2 -8.71 -11.56 -6.76
N ARG A 3 -9.45 -10.98 -5.81
CA ARG A 3 -9.70 -9.54 -5.76
C ARG A 3 -8.59 -8.83 -4.99
N ILE A 4 -7.83 -8.00 -5.68
CA ILE A 4 -6.67 -7.28 -5.13
C ILE A 4 -7.00 -5.80 -5.00
N LEU A 5 -6.69 -5.20 -3.86
CA LEU A 5 -6.78 -3.75 -3.68
C LEU A 5 -5.38 -3.14 -3.73
N LEU A 6 -5.09 -2.40 -4.80
CA LEU A 6 -3.85 -1.65 -4.97
C LEU A 6 -3.97 -0.26 -4.34
N LEU A 7 -3.34 -0.09 -3.18
CA LEU A 7 -3.27 1.15 -2.44
C LEU A 7 -2.02 1.94 -2.86
N THR A 8 -2.22 3.17 -3.34
CA THR A 8 -1.13 3.99 -3.89
C THR A 8 -1.27 5.48 -3.59
N MET A 9 -0.13 6.17 -3.48
CA MET A 9 -0.08 7.64 -3.46
C MET A 9 -0.02 8.24 -4.87
N GLU A 10 0.47 7.47 -5.84
CA GLU A 10 0.69 7.90 -7.22
C GLU A 10 -0.07 7.00 -8.19
N TYR A 11 -0.85 7.60 -9.08
CA TYR A 11 -1.58 6.91 -10.15
C TYR A 11 -1.96 7.93 -11.24
N PRO A 12 -2.16 7.58 -12.53
CA PRO A 12 -2.66 8.53 -13.52
C PRO A 12 -3.87 9.32 -12.99
N PRO A 13 -3.93 10.65 -13.22
CA PRO A 13 -3.14 11.45 -14.17
C PRO A 13 -1.75 11.92 -13.69
N ASP A 14 -1.26 11.46 -12.53
CA ASP A 14 0.08 11.82 -12.06
C ASP A 14 1.17 11.41 -13.07
N ARG A 15 2.21 12.23 -13.21
CA ARG A 15 3.36 11.93 -14.06
C ARG A 15 4.49 11.37 -13.20
N GLY A 16 4.87 10.11 -13.44
CA GLY A 16 5.95 9.46 -12.71
C GLY A 16 6.16 8.02 -13.16
N GLY A 17 7.32 7.45 -12.80
CA GLY A 17 7.62 6.04 -13.07
C GLY A 17 6.65 5.10 -12.38
N VAL A 18 6.33 5.38 -11.10
CA VAL A 18 5.39 4.59 -10.30
C VAL A 18 3.99 4.63 -10.91
N ALA A 19 3.46 5.82 -11.21
CA ALA A 19 2.14 5.97 -11.82
C ALA A 19 2.01 5.18 -13.13
N ARG A 20 3.00 5.25 -14.03
CA ARG A 20 2.98 4.51 -15.31
C ARG A 20 3.03 2.99 -15.11
N TYR A 21 3.96 2.52 -14.27
CA TYR A 21 4.09 1.09 -13.98
C TYR A 21 2.81 0.51 -13.36
N LEU A 22 2.20 1.22 -12.40
CA LEU A 22 0.96 0.77 -11.78
C LEU A 22 -0.22 0.75 -12.76
N ALA A 23 -0.26 1.68 -13.73
CA ALA A 23 -1.25 1.67 -14.79
C ALA A 23 -1.10 0.44 -15.68
N SER A 24 0.12 0.14 -16.15
CA SER A 24 0.41 -1.06 -16.94
C SER A 24 0.10 -2.35 -16.16
N LEU A 25 0.38 -2.38 -14.86
CA LEU A 25 0.05 -3.51 -13.99
C LEU A 25 -1.47 -3.69 -13.85
N HIS A 26 -2.21 -2.60 -13.68
CA HIS A 26 -3.67 -2.64 -13.59
C HIS A 26 -4.33 -3.08 -14.91
N GLU A 27 -3.79 -2.65 -16.05
CA GLU A 27 -4.24 -3.09 -17.38
C GLU A 27 -3.94 -4.58 -17.63
N GLY A 28 -2.78 -5.07 -17.18
CA GLY A 28 -2.34 -6.46 -17.38
C GLY A 28 -2.90 -7.47 -16.38
N LEU A 29 -3.44 -7.03 -15.23
CA LEU A 29 -3.92 -7.92 -14.17
C LEU A 29 -5.42 -7.73 -13.89
N PRO A 30 -6.28 -8.68 -14.31
CA PRO A 30 -7.71 -8.60 -14.01
C PRO A 30 -7.96 -8.76 -12.50
N GLY A 31 -8.94 -8.02 -11.96
CA GLY A 31 -9.34 -8.11 -10.56
C GLY A 31 -8.55 -7.21 -9.59
N VAL A 32 -7.74 -6.29 -10.11
CA VAL A 32 -7.08 -5.23 -9.33
C VAL A 32 -7.99 -4.01 -9.26
N THR A 33 -8.37 -3.60 -8.04
CA THR A 33 -9.04 -2.32 -7.79
C THR A 33 -8.03 -1.31 -7.28
N ILE A 34 -8.04 -0.08 -7.80
CA ILE A 34 -7.18 1.01 -7.33
C ILE A 34 -7.83 1.76 -6.16
N GLN A 35 -7.02 2.12 -5.17
CA GLN A 35 -7.36 3.10 -4.15
C GLN A 35 -6.22 4.11 -4.00
N ARG A 36 -6.55 5.38 -4.21
CA ARG A 36 -5.63 6.48 -3.91
C ARG A 36 -5.63 6.77 -2.42
N ALA A 37 -4.45 7.03 -1.86
CA ALA A 37 -4.30 7.43 -0.48
C ALA A 37 -4.91 8.82 -0.24
N ARG A 38 -5.58 8.98 0.89
CA ARG A 38 -6.12 10.25 1.35
C ARG A 38 -5.46 10.63 2.68
N PHE A 39 -4.85 11.81 2.68
CA PHE A 39 -4.22 12.39 3.85
C PHE A 39 -5.08 13.53 4.40
N TRP A 40 -5.31 13.53 5.70
CA TRP A 40 -5.83 14.70 6.42
C TRP A 40 -4.69 15.54 7.01
N SER A 41 -5.01 16.70 7.57
CA SER A 41 -4.05 17.62 8.20
C SER A 41 -3.60 17.20 9.61
N GLY A 42 -4.26 16.23 10.23
CA GLY A 42 -3.93 15.74 11.57
C GLY A 42 -2.80 14.70 11.60
N TRP A 43 -2.33 14.37 12.80
CA TRP A 43 -1.35 13.29 13.02
C TRP A 43 -2.03 12.06 13.67
N PRO A 44 -1.82 10.84 13.15
CA PRO A 44 -1.11 10.47 11.92
C PRO A 44 -1.91 10.73 10.64
N ALA A 45 -1.26 11.28 9.61
CA ALA A 45 -1.93 11.76 8.39
C ALA A 45 -2.66 10.66 7.58
N TRP A 46 -2.23 9.41 7.71
CA TRP A 46 -2.67 8.26 6.92
C TRP A 46 -3.88 7.51 7.52
N LEU A 47 -4.32 7.85 8.73
CA LEU A 47 -5.43 7.16 9.39
C LEU A 47 -6.75 7.16 8.59
N PRO A 48 -7.15 8.26 7.92
CA PRO A 48 -8.34 8.24 7.08
C PRO A 48 -8.26 7.16 5.99
N THR A 49 -7.09 7.04 5.35
CA THR A 49 -6.83 5.99 4.35
C THR A 49 -7.05 4.60 4.94
N ALA A 50 -6.61 4.34 6.17
CA ALA A 50 -6.79 3.03 6.80
C ALA A 50 -8.28 2.70 7.03
N GLY A 51 -9.06 3.65 7.54
CA GLY A 51 -10.50 3.46 7.74
C GLY A 51 -11.24 3.21 6.43
N GLU A 52 -10.93 3.99 5.39
CA GLU A 52 -11.50 3.82 4.04
C GLU A 52 -11.10 2.47 3.43
N THR A 53 -9.83 2.06 3.57
CA THR A 53 -9.34 0.77 3.08
C THR A 53 -10.05 -0.40 3.78
N ILE A 54 -10.20 -0.36 5.10
CA ILE A 54 -10.90 -1.41 5.86
C ILE A 54 -12.36 -1.55 5.40
N ARG A 55 -13.05 -0.42 5.19
CA ARG A 55 -14.43 -0.42 4.67
C ARG A 55 -14.48 -1.02 3.27
N LYS A 56 -13.61 -0.57 2.37
CA LYS A 56 -13.54 -1.04 0.98
C LYS A 56 -13.23 -2.53 0.89
N VAL A 57 -12.28 -3.01 1.69
CA VAL A 57 -11.92 -4.44 1.77
C VAL A 57 -13.13 -5.31 2.15
N ARG A 58 -13.96 -4.85 3.09
CA ARG A 58 -15.18 -5.57 3.49
C ARG A 58 -16.25 -5.52 2.41
N GLN A 59 -16.50 -4.36 1.82
CA GLN A 59 -17.55 -4.14 0.83
C GLN A 59 -17.28 -4.88 -0.48
N GLU A 60 -16.06 -4.78 -1.00
CA GLU A 60 -15.67 -5.37 -2.28
C GLU A 60 -15.18 -6.82 -2.16
N LYS A 61 -15.16 -7.37 -0.93
CA LYS A 61 -14.64 -8.71 -0.61
C LYS A 61 -13.22 -8.90 -1.11
N ILE A 62 -12.35 -7.92 -0.84
CA ILE A 62 -10.94 -7.96 -1.22
C ILE A 62 -10.25 -9.11 -0.47
N GLU A 63 -9.46 -9.87 -1.22
CA GLU A 63 -8.73 -11.03 -0.72
C GLU A 63 -7.29 -10.68 -0.33
N MET A 64 -6.68 -9.73 -1.03
CA MET A 64 -5.29 -9.32 -0.84
C MET A 64 -5.10 -7.82 -1.06
N LEU A 65 -4.18 -7.22 -0.31
CA LEU A 65 -3.75 -5.85 -0.55
C LEU A 65 -2.43 -5.82 -1.31
N ALA A 66 -2.26 -4.84 -2.17
CA ALA A 66 -0.98 -4.49 -2.76
C ALA A 66 -0.70 -3.02 -2.43
N VAL A 67 0.47 -2.70 -1.89
CA VAL A 67 0.83 -1.32 -1.55
C VAL A 67 2.02 -0.86 -2.38
N SER A 68 1.89 0.28 -3.07
CA SER A 68 2.96 0.77 -3.95
C SER A 68 4.14 1.42 -3.22
N HIS A 69 3.98 1.77 -1.95
CA HIS A 69 5.00 2.41 -1.14
C HIS A 69 5.10 1.75 0.22
N LEU A 70 6.32 1.61 0.73
CA LEU A 70 6.65 1.08 2.04
C LEU A 70 6.08 1.97 3.14
N LEU A 71 6.36 3.28 3.11
CA LEU A 71 5.83 4.23 4.09
C LEU A 71 5.10 5.39 3.38
N PRO A 72 3.91 5.82 3.84
CA PRO A 72 3.14 5.31 4.99
C PRO A 72 2.17 4.17 4.64
N MET A 73 2.06 3.73 3.37
CA MET A 73 1.04 2.74 2.97
C MET A 73 1.24 1.36 3.61
N GLY A 74 2.47 0.98 3.95
CA GLY A 74 2.72 -0.22 4.73
C GLY A 74 2.09 -0.20 6.13
N TYR A 75 1.91 0.97 6.76
CA TYR A 75 1.15 1.07 8.02
C TYR A 75 -0.31 0.71 7.82
N VAL A 76 -0.90 1.20 6.73
CA VAL A 76 -2.28 0.88 6.36
C VAL A 76 -2.43 -0.62 6.13
N ALA A 77 -1.52 -1.24 5.36
CA ALA A 77 -1.54 -2.68 5.13
C ALA A 77 -1.40 -3.49 6.41
N MET A 78 -0.53 -3.07 7.33
CA MET A 78 -0.39 -3.71 8.65
C MET A 78 -1.69 -3.64 9.46
N LEU A 79 -2.37 -2.49 9.49
CA LEU A 79 -3.65 -2.37 10.19
C LEU A 79 -4.71 -3.26 9.54
N VAL A 80 -4.81 -3.27 8.21
CA VAL A 80 -5.77 -4.11 7.50
C VAL A 80 -5.50 -5.60 7.77
N LYS A 81 -4.24 -6.02 7.75
CA LYS A 81 -3.85 -7.38 8.13
C LYS A 81 -4.21 -7.68 9.59
N PHE A 82 -3.98 -6.74 10.50
CA PHE A 82 -4.31 -6.90 11.92
C PHE A 82 -5.82 -7.09 12.15
N PHE A 83 -6.65 -6.21 11.57
CA PHE A 83 -8.10 -6.23 11.79
C PHE A 83 -8.85 -7.26 10.94
N LEU A 84 -8.41 -7.50 9.71
CA LEU A 84 -9.13 -8.31 8.72
C LEU A 84 -8.38 -9.58 8.30
N ARG A 85 -7.18 -9.82 8.83
CA ARG A 85 -6.31 -10.96 8.50
C ARG A 85 -6.03 -11.11 7.00
N LYS A 86 -6.11 -10.01 6.24
CA LYS A 86 -5.83 -10.04 4.80
C LYS A 86 -4.32 -9.96 4.55
N PRO A 87 -3.77 -10.86 3.71
CA PRO A 87 -2.38 -10.76 3.29
C PRO A 87 -2.15 -9.50 2.48
N PHE A 88 -0.90 -9.02 2.47
CA PHE A 88 -0.51 -7.91 1.62
C PHE A 88 0.84 -8.16 0.94
N VAL A 89 1.00 -7.52 -0.23
CA VAL A 89 2.23 -7.41 -1.01
C VAL A 89 2.71 -5.98 -0.94
N VAL A 90 4.03 -5.78 -0.84
CA VAL A 90 4.64 -4.45 -0.84
C VAL A 90 5.52 -4.30 -2.07
N PHE A 91 5.30 -3.23 -2.84
CA PHE A 91 6.27 -2.78 -3.85
C PHE A 91 7.28 -1.86 -3.18
N ILE A 92 8.55 -2.09 -3.44
CA ILE A 92 9.64 -1.26 -2.96
C ILE A 92 10.26 -0.55 -4.15
N HIS A 93 10.53 0.74 -3.97
CA HIS A 93 11.29 1.54 -4.90
C HIS A 93 12.55 2.04 -4.21
N GLY A 94 13.65 2.23 -4.95
CA GLY A 94 14.95 2.59 -4.35
C GLY A 94 14.87 3.81 -3.42
N LEU A 95 14.22 4.89 -3.87
CA LEU A 95 14.07 6.12 -3.09
C LEU A 95 13.24 5.92 -1.80
N ASP A 96 12.23 5.06 -1.85
CA ASP A 96 11.34 4.80 -0.73
C ASP A 96 12.06 4.01 0.37
N LEU A 97 12.85 2.99 0.00
CA LEU A 97 13.70 2.28 0.93
C LEU A 97 14.78 3.19 1.56
N LEU A 98 15.42 4.05 0.75
CA LEU A 98 16.38 5.03 1.26
C LEU A 98 15.73 5.94 2.30
N ARG A 99 14.56 6.53 2.01
CA ARG A 99 13.83 7.40 2.95
C ARG A 99 13.36 6.67 4.20
N ALA A 100 13.00 5.39 4.09
CA ALA A 100 12.57 4.58 5.21
C ALA A 100 13.73 4.21 6.15
N THR A 101 14.96 4.12 5.64
CA THR A 101 16.15 3.76 6.43
C THR A 101 16.84 4.96 7.11
N GLN A 102 16.53 6.19 6.72
CA GLN A 102 17.17 7.42 7.25
C GLN A 102 16.99 7.65 8.76
N ARG A 103 15.90 7.15 9.37
CA ARG A 103 15.65 7.33 10.80
C ARG A 103 15.52 5.96 11.48
N PRO A 104 16.11 5.73 12.66
CA PRO A 104 16.08 4.42 13.31
C PRO A 104 14.66 3.86 13.53
N TRP A 105 13.73 4.72 13.95
CA TRP A 105 12.34 4.32 14.15
C TRP A 105 11.62 3.99 12.83
N LYS A 106 11.88 4.74 11.74
CA LYS A 106 11.33 4.44 10.40
C LYS A 106 11.91 3.14 9.86
N ARG A 107 13.21 2.91 10.08
CA ARG A 107 13.90 1.67 9.71
C ARG A 107 13.32 0.47 10.45
N TRP A 108 13.04 0.63 11.75
CA TRP A 108 12.38 -0.39 12.54
C TRP A 108 10.99 -0.73 11.96
N TRP A 109 10.17 0.29 11.70
CA TRP A 109 8.83 0.08 11.11
C TRP A 109 8.88 -0.52 9.73
N ALA A 110 9.78 -0.05 8.87
CA ALA A 110 10.04 -0.63 7.56
C ALA A 110 10.36 -2.12 7.69
N ALA A 111 11.30 -2.50 8.56
CA ALA A 111 11.62 -3.90 8.81
C ALA A 111 10.42 -4.71 9.33
N ARG A 112 9.55 -4.12 10.16
CA ARG A 112 8.30 -4.77 10.62
C ARG A 112 7.31 -4.98 9.48
N ILE A 113 7.15 -4.01 8.60
CA ILE A 113 6.28 -4.10 7.42
C ILE A 113 6.80 -5.19 6.50
N LEU A 114 8.09 -5.14 6.13
CA LEU A 114 8.72 -6.11 5.23
C LEU A 114 8.64 -7.55 5.76
N ARG A 115 8.90 -7.76 7.05
CA ARG A 115 8.75 -9.09 7.68
C ARG A 115 7.31 -9.59 7.74
N SER A 116 6.33 -8.69 7.68
CA SER A 116 4.91 -9.05 7.71
C SER A 116 4.29 -9.16 6.32
N ALA A 117 4.95 -8.64 5.29
CA ALA A 117 4.51 -8.76 3.92
C ALA A 117 4.54 -10.23 3.49
N SER A 118 3.53 -10.64 2.73
CA SER A 118 3.46 -12.00 2.17
C SER A 118 4.43 -12.15 1.00
N GLN A 119 4.65 -11.04 0.28
CA GLN A 119 5.62 -10.94 -0.80
C GLN A 119 6.15 -9.51 -0.88
N ILE A 120 7.39 -9.39 -1.32
CA ILE A 120 8.09 -8.14 -1.57
C ILE A 120 8.45 -8.13 -3.06
N ILE A 121 8.12 -7.04 -3.75
CA ILE A 121 8.48 -6.80 -5.15
C ILE A 121 9.41 -5.58 -5.19
N ALA A 122 10.60 -5.74 -5.78
CA ALA A 122 11.66 -4.73 -5.81
C ALA A 122 12.18 -4.52 -7.22
#